data_AF-A0A961Q2P4-F1
#
_entry.id   AF-A0A961Q2P4-F1
#
_cell.length_a   1.000
_cell.length_b   1.000
_cell.length_c   1.000
_cell.angle_alpha   90.00
_cell.angle_beta   90.00
_cell.angle_gamma   90.00
#
_symmetry.space_group_name_H-M   'P 1'
#
loop_
_entity.id
_entity.type
_entity.pdbx_description
1 polymer ?
#
loop_
_entity_poly.entity_id
_entity_poly.type
_entity_poly.pdbx_seq_one_letter_code
_entity_poly.pdbx_strand_id
1 'polypeptide(L)'
;MLTKTLSRPMIYGAFALGVLAVHSAGASAATVNVVCPSNSIQAAIDAATLAEPLILNVAGTCAESVHVPKGMIVTINGVASAVLKPASGQPTALKVEGQAELRNFSVVSNGGSDGALVQIGDLAHVLIEDSTLLSTVANLVVQAYSNSVVVIGNSTVSGGKESAVEISNNSLAYIFASADRTTVIKNAGTTFGQAIGCWQGQLTISSDAPTAKVIIGPSGRAGISARGCQSRIGGFGSGSGVTRFTGAADVAIETKSGDSFYIINTTIAGNAGTALRVTAGVAELDQVTIASNGKGLEANRDATIYFNRIEGSSVVNGPTKYSCYQGGKIFAEAGTIFNGVATNCLKIGGGVTH
;
A
#
# COMPACT_ATOMS: atom_id res chain seq x y z
N MET A 1 34.12 -13.90 -22.24
CA MET A 1 32.76 -13.43 -22.58
C MET A 1 31.80 -14.59 -22.41
N LEU A 2 31.02 -14.60 -21.34
CA LEU A 2 29.98 -15.58 -21.06
C LEU A 2 28.80 -14.81 -20.49
N THR A 3 27.90 -14.40 -21.38
CA THR A 3 26.62 -13.79 -21.02
C THR A 3 25.72 -14.86 -20.44
N LYS A 4 25.73 -15.00 -19.11
CA LYS A 4 24.66 -15.71 -18.39
C LYS A 4 23.43 -14.80 -18.38
N THR A 5 22.61 -14.93 -19.41
CA THR A 5 21.23 -14.45 -19.42
C THR A 5 20.48 -15.27 -18.37
N LEU A 6 20.41 -14.78 -17.14
CA LEU A 6 19.48 -15.27 -16.14
C LEU A 6 18.09 -14.77 -16.55
N SER A 7 17.45 -15.47 -17.49
CA SER A 7 16.02 -15.39 -17.70
C SER A 7 15.34 -16.00 -16.47
N ARG A 8 15.17 -15.20 -15.42
CA ARG A 8 14.24 -15.56 -14.34
C ARG A 8 12.83 -15.50 -14.92
N PRO A 9 12.02 -16.56 -14.81
CA PRO A 9 10.65 -16.54 -15.28
C PRO A 9 9.88 -15.48 -14.49
N MET A 10 9.52 -14.40 -15.18
CA MET A 10 8.55 -13.39 -14.76
C MET A 10 7.16 -14.06 -14.74
N ILE A 11 6.87 -14.76 -13.67
CA ILE A 11 5.51 -15.21 -13.30
C ILE A 11 5.09 -14.31 -12.13
N TYR A 12 3.78 -14.14 -11.90
CA TYR A 12 3.15 -13.44 -10.77
C TYR A 12 2.78 -11.96 -10.98
N GLY A 13 1.84 -11.74 -11.92
CA GLY A 13 0.97 -10.56 -11.94
C GLY A 13 -0.54 -10.87 -12.00
N ALA A 14 -0.91 -12.12 -12.26
CA ALA A 14 -2.31 -12.52 -12.51
C ALA A 14 -3.04 -13.10 -11.29
N PHE A 15 -2.38 -13.26 -10.14
CA PHE A 15 -2.97 -13.95 -8.98
C PHE A 15 -3.80 -13.06 -8.04
N ALA A 16 -3.71 -11.72 -8.13
CA ALA A 16 -4.41 -10.83 -7.19
C ALA A 16 -5.87 -10.52 -7.59
N LEU A 17 -6.24 -10.63 -8.87
CA LEU A 17 -7.60 -10.37 -9.35
C LEU A 17 -8.43 -11.65 -9.59
N GLY A 18 -7.80 -12.82 -9.61
CA GLY A 18 -8.47 -14.10 -9.90
C GLY A 18 -9.05 -14.85 -8.71
N VAL A 19 -8.83 -14.40 -7.46
CA VAL A 19 -9.17 -15.19 -6.25
C VAL A 19 -10.48 -14.78 -5.59
N LEU A 20 -11.15 -13.69 -6.00
CA LEU A 20 -12.54 -13.40 -5.56
C LEU A 20 -13.62 -13.95 -6.51
N ALA A 21 -13.24 -14.58 -7.62
CA ALA A 21 -14.18 -15.11 -8.61
C ALA A 21 -14.31 -16.63 -8.57
N VAL A 22 -14.37 -17.26 -7.38
CA VAL A 22 -14.77 -18.67 -7.30
C VAL A 22 -15.69 -18.88 -6.09
N HIS A 23 -16.93 -19.27 -6.40
CA HIS A 23 -18.04 -19.72 -5.55
C HIS A 23 -19.23 -18.76 -5.40
N SER A 24 -20.00 -18.59 -6.47
CA SER A 24 -21.43 -18.26 -6.35
C SER A 24 -22.27 -18.95 -7.44
N ALA A 25 -22.13 -20.27 -7.54
CA ALA A 25 -23.16 -21.09 -8.18
C ALA A 25 -24.11 -21.61 -7.08
N GLY A 26 -25.11 -20.79 -6.69
CA GLY A 26 -26.34 -21.29 -6.06
C GLY A 26 -26.75 -20.74 -4.69
N ALA A 27 -25.92 -19.99 -3.96
CA ALA A 27 -26.32 -19.42 -2.67
C ALA A 27 -27.00 -18.05 -2.85
N SER A 28 -28.24 -17.91 -2.38
CA SER A 28 -28.93 -16.61 -2.28
C SER A 28 -28.27 -15.81 -1.15
N ALA A 29 -27.72 -14.64 -1.44
CA ALA A 29 -27.16 -13.79 -0.40
C ALA A 29 -28.29 -13.23 0.49
N ALA A 30 -28.12 -13.32 1.81
CA ALA A 30 -29.04 -12.68 2.75
C ALA A 30 -28.76 -11.17 2.77
N THR A 31 -29.79 -10.34 2.58
CA THR A 31 -29.65 -8.87 2.64
C THR A 31 -30.33 -8.32 3.89
N VAL A 32 -29.60 -7.55 4.68
CA VAL A 32 -30.07 -6.92 5.92
C VAL A 32 -29.81 -5.42 5.89
N ASN A 33 -30.82 -4.63 6.26
CA ASN A 33 -30.66 -3.20 6.45
C ASN A 33 -30.36 -2.92 7.94
N VAL A 34 -29.27 -2.20 8.22
CA VAL A 34 -28.85 -1.83 9.57
C VAL A 34 -28.90 -0.31 9.69
N VAL A 35 -29.83 0.21 10.50
CA VAL A 35 -29.95 1.65 10.76
C VAL A 35 -29.47 1.94 12.17
N CYS A 36 -28.27 2.50 12.29
CA CYS A 36 -27.66 2.83 13.57
C CYS A 36 -28.17 4.17 14.12
N PRO A 37 -28.36 4.30 15.46
CA PRO A 37 -27.95 3.36 16.51
C PRO A 37 -29.00 2.31 16.91
N SER A 38 -30.16 2.28 16.24
CA SER A 38 -31.27 1.38 16.61
C SER A 38 -30.99 -0.09 16.36
N ASN A 39 -30.11 -0.39 15.39
CA ASN A 39 -29.66 -1.73 15.06
C ASN A 39 -28.12 -1.79 15.16
N SER A 40 -27.60 -3.01 15.27
CA SER A 40 -26.17 -3.31 15.34
C SER A 40 -25.73 -4.11 14.12
N ILE A 41 -24.55 -3.78 13.60
CA ILE A 41 -23.87 -4.56 12.56
C ILE A 41 -23.49 -5.93 13.12
N GLN A 42 -22.93 -5.98 14.32
CA GLN A 42 -22.52 -7.24 14.95
C GLN A 42 -23.71 -8.18 15.14
N ALA A 43 -24.85 -7.67 15.64
CA ALA A 43 -26.05 -8.49 15.83
C ALA A 43 -26.57 -9.08 14.51
N ALA A 44 -26.43 -8.37 13.39
CA ALA A 44 -26.80 -8.88 12.06
C ALA A 44 -25.84 -9.99 11.59
N ILE A 45 -24.55 -9.87 11.89
CA ILE A 45 -23.55 -10.92 11.62
C ILE A 45 -23.82 -12.16 12.47
N ASP A 46 -24.08 -11.98 13.77
CA ASP A 46 -24.32 -13.09 14.71
C ASP A 46 -25.59 -13.88 14.37
N ALA A 47 -26.59 -13.24 13.75
CA ALA A 47 -27.83 -13.87 13.31
C ALA A 47 -27.70 -14.59 11.96
N ALA A 48 -26.64 -14.32 11.18
CA ALA A 48 -26.45 -14.91 9.87
C ALA A 48 -25.85 -16.32 9.95
N THR A 49 -26.12 -17.14 8.94
CA THR A 49 -25.54 -18.47 8.85
C THR A 49 -24.16 -18.40 8.20
N LEU A 50 -23.21 -19.24 8.64
CA LEU A 50 -21.84 -19.23 8.13
C LEU A 50 -21.73 -19.65 6.64
N ALA A 51 -22.75 -20.31 6.09
CA ALA A 51 -22.71 -20.90 4.75
C ALA A 51 -23.16 -19.94 3.63
N GLU A 52 -23.79 -18.83 3.97
CA GLU A 52 -24.40 -17.91 3.01
C GLU A 52 -23.73 -16.53 3.05
N PRO A 53 -23.44 -15.90 1.90
CA PRO A 53 -22.97 -14.52 1.87
C PRO A 53 -23.99 -13.57 2.50
N LEU A 54 -23.50 -12.66 3.35
CA LEU A 54 -24.31 -11.64 4.02
C LEU A 54 -24.04 -10.26 3.41
N ILE A 55 -25.09 -9.56 3.00
CA ILE A 55 -25.02 -8.18 2.52
C ILE A 55 -25.69 -7.28 3.55
N LEU A 56 -24.92 -6.35 4.12
CA LEU A 56 -25.38 -5.36 5.08
C LEU A 56 -25.43 -3.98 4.42
N ASN A 57 -26.62 -3.41 4.33
CA ASN A 57 -26.79 -2.00 3.94
C ASN A 57 -26.90 -1.16 5.21
N VAL A 58 -25.84 -0.44 5.53
CA VAL A 58 -25.69 0.25 6.81
C VAL A 58 -25.92 1.74 6.62
N ALA A 59 -26.73 2.34 7.48
CA ALA A 59 -26.98 3.78 7.54
C ALA A 59 -26.76 4.33 8.95
N GLY A 60 -26.35 5.60 9.05
CA GLY A 60 -26.12 6.28 10.33
C GLY A 60 -24.73 6.03 10.91
N THR A 61 -24.56 6.31 12.22
CA THR A 61 -23.30 6.09 12.94
C THR A 61 -23.44 4.93 13.92
N CYS A 62 -22.68 3.86 13.69
CA CYS A 62 -22.60 2.69 14.56
C CYS A 62 -21.38 2.84 15.48
N ALA A 63 -21.60 2.73 16.79
CA ALA A 63 -20.55 2.79 17.81
C ALA A 63 -20.38 1.41 18.46
N GLU A 64 -19.71 0.51 17.75
CA GLU A 64 -19.55 -0.89 18.12
C GLU A 64 -18.22 -1.45 17.56
N SER A 65 -17.76 -2.58 18.10
CA SER A 65 -16.63 -3.32 17.53
C SER A 65 -17.19 -4.52 16.79
N VAL A 66 -16.97 -4.56 15.48
CA VAL A 66 -17.49 -5.57 14.57
C VAL A 66 -16.43 -6.67 14.36
N HIS A 67 -16.83 -7.93 14.49
CA HIS A 67 -16.02 -9.11 14.23
C HIS A 67 -16.68 -9.94 13.14
N VAL A 68 -15.97 -10.12 12.03
CA VAL A 68 -16.33 -11.06 10.96
C VAL A 68 -15.55 -12.36 11.20
N PRO A 69 -16.20 -13.42 11.68
CA PRO A 69 -15.52 -14.66 12.04
C PRO A 69 -15.08 -15.44 10.79
N LYS A 70 -14.15 -16.37 11.02
CA LYS A 70 -13.65 -17.28 9.99
C LYS A 70 -14.80 -18.05 9.32
N GLY A 71 -14.74 -18.15 8.00
CA GLY A 71 -15.72 -18.87 7.19
C GLY A 71 -16.92 -18.02 6.73
N MET A 72 -17.12 -16.82 7.29
CA MET A 72 -18.14 -15.89 6.79
C MET A 72 -17.64 -15.05 5.61
N ILE A 73 -18.59 -14.67 4.76
CA ILE A 73 -18.40 -13.70 3.67
C ILE A 73 -19.40 -12.57 3.88
N VAL A 74 -18.91 -11.37 4.18
CA VAL A 74 -19.76 -10.21 4.52
C VAL A 74 -19.46 -9.03 3.62
N THR A 75 -20.46 -8.50 2.94
CA THR A 75 -20.38 -7.20 2.23
C THR A 75 -21.06 -6.13 3.07
N ILE A 76 -20.32 -5.12 3.51
CA ILE A 76 -20.81 -3.97 4.28
C ILE A 76 -20.85 -2.75 3.34
N ASN A 77 -22.05 -2.37 2.94
CA ASN A 77 -22.31 -1.22 2.08
C ASN A 77 -22.81 -0.04 2.92
N GLY A 78 -22.10 1.09 2.84
CA GLY A 78 -22.55 2.34 3.42
C GLY A 78 -23.62 3.02 2.60
N VAL A 79 -24.65 3.51 3.29
CA VAL A 79 -25.74 4.33 2.74
C VAL A 79 -25.75 5.66 3.48
N ALA A 80 -25.87 6.77 2.74
CA ALA A 80 -26.05 8.12 3.30
C ALA A 80 -25.00 8.50 4.37
N SER A 81 -23.71 8.38 4.03
CA SER A 81 -22.58 8.73 4.91
C SER A 81 -22.49 7.88 6.17
N ALA A 82 -22.65 6.56 6.03
CA ALA A 82 -22.56 5.64 7.14
C ALA A 82 -21.15 5.61 7.76
N VAL A 83 -21.11 5.55 9.10
CA VAL A 83 -19.88 5.60 9.89
C VAL A 83 -19.86 4.46 10.88
N LEU A 84 -18.74 3.74 10.95
CA LEU A 84 -18.41 2.84 12.06
C LEU A 84 -17.32 3.46 12.93
N LYS A 85 -17.59 3.47 14.23
CA LYS A 85 -16.68 3.88 15.28
C LYS A 85 -16.51 2.71 16.23
N PRO A 86 -15.29 2.44 16.73
CA PRO A 86 -15.12 1.41 17.73
C PRO A 86 -15.92 1.75 18.99
N ALA A 87 -16.27 0.71 19.75
CA ALA A 87 -16.83 0.88 21.07
C ALA A 87 -15.89 1.72 21.95
N SER A 88 -16.45 2.46 22.91
CA SER A 88 -15.66 3.38 23.75
C SER A 88 -14.46 2.68 24.40
N GLY A 89 -13.28 3.26 24.21
CA GLY A 89 -12.02 2.73 24.76
C GLY A 89 -11.40 1.58 23.95
N GLN A 90 -12.04 1.13 22.87
CA GLN A 90 -11.47 0.11 21.98
C GLN A 90 -10.75 0.76 20.79
N PRO A 91 -9.58 0.26 20.41
CA PRO A 91 -8.85 0.73 19.22
C PRO A 91 -9.48 0.19 17.92
N THR A 92 -10.03 -1.04 17.97
CA THR A 92 -10.46 -1.82 16.80
C THR A 92 -11.96 -1.66 16.57
N ALA A 93 -12.30 -1.09 15.41
CA ALA A 93 -13.68 -0.96 14.95
C ALA A 93 -14.12 -2.19 14.16
N LEU A 94 -13.21 -2.77 13.36
CA LEU A 94 -13.49 -3.95 12.54
C LEU A 94 -12.34 -4.96 12.66
N LYS A 95 -12.66 -6.17 13.10
CA LYS A 95 -11.77 -7.32 13.09
C LYS A 95 -12.29 -8.35 12.08
N VAL A 96 -11.44 -8.80 11.17
CA VAL A 96 -11.82 -9.78 10.13
C VAL A 96 -10.89 -11.00 10.19
N GLU A 97 -11.52 -12.16 10.35
CA GLU A 97 -10.89 -13.49 10.26
C GLU A 97 -11.51 -14.32 9.11
N GLY A 98 -12.61 -13.84 8.52
CA GLY A 98 -13.26 -14.39 7.33
C GLY A 98 -12.98 -13.58 6.06
N GLN A 99 -14.01 -13.36 5.24
CA GLN A 99 -13.96 -12.47 4.09
C GLN A 99 -14.87 -11.27 4.30
N ALA A 100 -14.38 -10.08 3.99
CA ALA A 100 -15.17 -8.86 4.10
C ALA A 100 -14.97 -7.91 2.92
N GLU A 101 -16.05 -7.32 2.43
CA GLU A 101 -16.00 -6.17 1.54
C GLU A 101 -16.58 -4.96 2.24
N LEU A 102 -15.82 -3.86 2.28
CA LEU A 102 -16.24 -2.59 2.84
C LEU A 102 -16.36 -1.57 1.71
N ARG A 103 -17.57 -1.06 1.46
CA ARG A 103 -17.86 -0.16 0.34
C ARG A 103 -18.60 1.09 0.79
N ASN A 104 -18.22 2.26 0.27
CA ASN A 104 -18.91 3.54 0.54
C ASN A 104 -19.04 3.86 2.03
N PHE A 105 -18.04 3.51 2.83
CA PHE A 105 -18.15 3.48 4.28
C PHE A 105 -17.05 4.30 4.95
N SER A 106 -17.36 4.94 6.08
CA SER A 106 -16.36 5.62 6.90
C SER A 106 -16.06 4.81 8.15
N VAL A 107 -14.79 4.52 8.44
CA VAL A 107 -14.36 3.96 9.73
C VAL A 107 -13.50 4.98 10.43
N VAL A 108 -13.92 5.40 11.62
CA VAL A 108 -13.28 6.50 12.35
C VAL A 108 -12.96 6.07 13.77
N SER A 109 -11.75 6.35 14.23
CA SER A 109 -11.35 6.07 15.62
C SER A 109 -12.21 6.81 16.64
N ASN A 110 -12.43 6.20 17.82
CA ASN A 110 -13.25 6.75 18.90
C ASN A 110 -12.57 6.56 20.27
N GLY A 111 -11.33 7.05 20.40
CA GLY A 111 -10.46 6.74 21.53
C GLY A 111 -9.75 5.39 21.39
N GLY A 112 -8.87 5.06 22.33
CA GLY A 112 -7.99 3.88 22.26
C GLY A 112 -6.68 4.17 21.51
N SER A 113 -5.54 3.94 22.19
CA SER A 113 -4.21 4.25 21.65
C SER A 113 -3.52 3.09 20.95
N ASP A 114 -3.74 1.87 21.42
CA ASP A 114 -2.87 0.73 21.10
C ASP A 114 -3.64 -0.32 20.32
N GLY A 115 -3.33 -0.45 19.02
CA GLY A 115 -3.97 -1.40 18.13
C GLY A 115 -4.21 -0.83 16.72
N ALA A 116 -4.97 -1.58 15.93
CA ALA A 116 -5.37 -1.23 14.58
C ALA A 116 -6.86 -0.87 14.52
N LEU A 117 -7.23 0.16 13.76
CA LEU A 117 -8.66 0.51 13.56
C LEU A 117 -9.41 -0.60 12.81
N VAL A 118 -8.77 -1.15 11.78
CA VAL A 118 -9.20 -2.33 11.02
C VAL A 118 -8.10 -3.38 11.11
N GLN A 119 -8.44 -4.53 11.67
CA GLN A 119 -7.51 -5.64 11.90
C GLN A 119 -7.92 -6.84 11.05
N ILE A 120 -6.99 -7.36 10.26
CA ILE A 120 -7.21 -8.41 9.26
C ILE A 120 -6.20 -9.53 9.52
N GLY A 121 -6.69 -10.68 9.95
CA GLY A 121 -5.86 -11.78 10.43
C GLY A 121 -6.32 -13.15 9.92
N ASP A 122 -5.57 -14.18 10.27
CA ASP A 122 -6.00 -15.59 10.15
C ASP A 122 -6.47 -16.04 8.76
N LEU A 123 -5.69 -15.70 7.72
CA LEU A 123 -5.99 -15.97 6.31
C LEU A 123 -7.22 -15.22 5.78
N ALA A 124 -7.63 -14.12 6.44
CA ALA A 124 -8.73 -13.30 5.98
C ALA A 124 -8.45 -12.61 4.64
N HIS A 125 -9.52 -12.31 3.91
CA HIS A 125 -9.48 -11.52 2.67
C HIS A 125 -10.40 -10.32 2.81
N VAL A 126 -9.85 -9.11 2.66
CA VAL A 126 -10.63 -7.88 2.80
C VAL A 126 -10.47 -6.97 1.61
N LEU A 127 -11.58 -6.51 1.07
CA LEU A 127 -11.64 -5.40 0.12
C LEU A 127 -12.15 -4.15 0.83
N ILE A 128 -11.45 -3.03 0.67
CA ILE A 128 -11.85 -1.70 1.11
C ILE A 128 -11.94 -0.83 -0.13
N GLU A 129 -13.14 -0.45 -0.54
CA GLU A 129 -13.37 0.34 -1.74
C GLU A 129 -14.24 1.56 -1.46
N ASP A 130 -13.94 2.69 -2.12
CA ASP A 130 -14.72 3.94 -2.02
C ASP A 130 -14.97 4.37 -0.57
N SER A 131 -14.00 4.12 0.30
CA SER A 131 -14.15 4.23 1.75
C SER A 131 -13.15 5.21 2.37
N THR A 132 -13.47 5.71 3.56
CA THR A 132 -12.59 6.60 4.32
C THR A 132 -12.28 6.01 5.68
N LEU A 133 -11.01 5.72 5.93
CA LEU A 133 -10.54 5.19 7.20
C LEU A 133 -9.64 6.25 7.87
N LEU A 134 -10.08 6.78 9.00
CA LEU A 134 -9.41 7.89 9.69
C LEU A 134 -9.14 7.53 11.14
N SER A 135 -7.86 7.60 11.53
CA SER A 135 -7.47 7.51 12.93
C SER A 135 -6.38 8.51 13.27
N THR A 136 -6.57 9.23 14.37
CA THR A 136 -5.51 10.07 14.97
C THR A 136 -4.91 9.44 16.22
N VAL A 137 -5.52 8.35 16.73
CA VAL A 137 -5.18 7.77 18.04
C VAL A 137 -4.70 6.32 17.96
N ALA A 138 -5.18 5.52 17.01
CA ALA A 138 -4.72 4.14 16.83
C ALA A 138 -3.29 4.13 16.29
N ASN A 139 -2.51 3.11 16.69
CA ASN A 139 -1.15 2.92 16.17
C ASN A 139 -1.17 2.66 14.66
N LEU A 140 -2.15 1.87 14.21
CA LEU A 140 -2.35 1.46 12.83
C LEU A 140 -3.80 1.78 12.39
N VAL A 141 -4.02 2.16 11.13
CA VAL A 141 -5.39 2.26 10.62
C VAL A 141 -5.83 0.92 10.05
N VAL A 142 -5.04 0.33 9.16
CA VAL A 142 -5.27 -0.99 8.60
C VAL A 142 -4.06 -1.87 8.92
N GLN A 143 -4.30 -3.02 9.53
CA GLN A 143 -3.28 -4.03 9.79
C GLN A 143 -3.68 -5.34 9.12
N ALA A 144 -2.89 -5.78 8.14
CA ALA A 144 -2.96 -7.12 7.57
C ALA A 144 -1.81 -7.97 8.12
N TYR A 145 -2.13 -9.03 8.86
CA TYR A 145 -1.17 -9.94 9.48
C TYR A 145 -1.62 -11.40 9.31
N SER A 146 -0.73 -12.34 9.62
CA SER A 146 -0.98 -13.80 9.61
C SER A 146 -1.50 -14.33 8.26
N ASN A 147 -0.73 -14.09 7.19
CA ASN A 147 -1.01 -14.56 5.82
C ASN A 147 -2.37 -14.07 5.28
N SER A 148 -2.80 -12.87 5.69
CA SER A 148 -4.05 -12.28 5.19
C SER A 148 -3.84 -11.47 3.91
N VAL A 149 -4.94 -11.13 3.25
CA VAL A 149 -4.95 -10.31 2.04
C VAL A 149 -5.82 -9.08 2.29
N VAL A 150 -5.27 -7.89 1.99
CA VAL A 150 -6.03 -6.65 1.95
C VAL A 150 -5.94 -5.98 0.59
N VAL A 151 -7.08 -5.55 0.08
CA VAL A 151 -7.20 -4.80 -1.16
C VAL A 151 -7.79 -3.42 -0.83
N ILE A 152 -7.12 -2.34 -1.23
CA ILE A 152 -7.56 -0.97 -0.95
C ILE A 152 -7.68 -0.21 -2.27
N GLY A 153 -8.92 0.09 -2.66
CA GLY A 153 -9.27 0.74 -3.92
C GLY A 153 -10.00 2.05 -3.70
N ASN A 154 -9.67 3.09 -4.46
CA ASN A 154 -10.40 4.37 -4.51
C ASN A 154 -10.74 4.97 -3.12
N SER A 155 -9.84 4.80 -2.15
CA SER A 155 -10.12 5.03 -0.73
C SER A 155 -9.12 6.00 -0.10
N THR A 156 -9.49 6.62 1.02
CA THR A 156 -8.57 7.40 1.84
C THR A 156 -8.28 6.68 3.15
N VAL A 157 -7.01 6.40 3.43
CA VAL A 157 -6.54 5.84 4.71
C VAL A 157 -5.57 6.82 5.34
N SER A 158 -5.92 7.32 6.53
CA SER A 158 -5.15 8.36 7.22
C SER A 158 -4.88 7.97 8.68
N GLY A 159 -3.62 7.68 8.98
CA GLY A 159 -3.14 7.37 10.33
C GLY A 159 -2.58 8.59 11.07
N GLY A 160 -2.41 8.45 12.39
CA GLY A 160 -1.91 9.50 13.27
C GLY A 160 -0.73 9.10 14.15
N LYS A 161 -0.25 7.86 14.07
CA LYS A 161 0.86 7.36 14.89
C LYS A 161 1.88 6.57 14.07
N GLU A 162 1.84 5.25 14.06
CA GLU A 162 2.91 4.43 13.49
C GLU A 162 2.74 4.22 11.99
N SER A 163 1.59 3.69 11.56
CA SER A 163 1.32 3.43 10.14
C SER A 163 -0.12 3.72 9.76
N ALA A 164 -0.35 4.20 8.54
CA ALA A 164 -1.70 4.16 7.99
C ALA A 164 -2.05 2.71 7.61
N VAL A 165 -1.17 2.05 6.87
CA VAL A 165 -1.31 0.64 6.51
C VAL A 165 -0.10 -0.15 6.96
N GLU A 166 -0.34 -1.28 7.62
CA GLU A 166 0.68 -2.25 7.99
C GLU A 166 0.42 -3.61 7.35
N ILE A 167 1.49 -4.22 6.85
CA ILE A 167 1.50 -5.54 6.23
C ILE A 167 2.56 -6.36 6.94
N SER A 168 2.17 -7.46 7.58
CA SER A 168 3.11 -8.31 8.31
C SER A 168 2.85 -9.81 8.16
N ASN A 169 3.84 -10.63 8.52
CA ASN A 169 3.70 -12.09 8.64
C ASN A 169 3.12 -12.76 7.39
N ASN A 170 3.81 -12.60 6.26
CA ASN A 170 3.50 -13.11 4.93
C ASN A 170 2.15 -12.65 4.35
N SER A 171 1.61 -11.53 4.84
CA SER A 171 0.39 -10.95 4.30
C SER A 171 0.64 -10.18 3.00
N LEU A 172 -0.43 -9.96 2.23
CA LEU A 172 -0.40 -9.24 0.97
C LEU A 172 -1.30 -8.01 1.03
N ALA A 173 -0.80 -6.87 0.55
CA ALA A 173 -1.62 -5.72 0.24
C ALA A 173 -1.59 -5.39 -1.25
N TYR A 174 -2.78 -5.14 -1.81
CA TYR A 174 -2.95 -4.55 -3.14
C TYR A 174 -3.63 -3.20 -3.01
N ILE A 175 -2.92 -2.12 -3.29
CA ILE A 175 -3.43 -0.75 -3.21
C ILE A 175 -3.57 -0.24 -4.64
N PHE A 176 -4.77 0.18 -5.03
CA PHE A 176 -5.00 0.64 -6.37
C PHE A 176 -5.90 1.87 -6.45
N ALA A 177 -5.81 2.57 -7.56
CA ALA A 177 -6.80 3.55 -7.97
C ALA A 177 -7.27 3.22 -9.37
N SER A 178 -8.56 3.42 -9.61
CA SER A 178 -9.21 3.09 -10.87
C SER A 178 -9.86 4.29 -11.56
N ALA A 179 -9.89 4.27 -12.90
CA ALA A 179 -10.55 5.31 -13.71
C ALA A 179 -10.05 6.74 -13.40
N ASP A 180 -10.92 7.66 -12.99
CA ASP A 180 -10.60 9.04 -12.58
C ASP A 180 -10.52 9.20 -11.05
N ARG A 181 -10.53 8.09 -10.31
CA ARG A 181 -10.53 8.06 -8.85
C ARG A 181 -9.11 8.09 -8.28
N THR A 182 -9.03 8.39 -6.98
CA THR A 182 -7.77 8.52 -6.26
C THR A 182 -7.80 7.66 -5.00
N THR A 183 -6.70 6.97 -4.73
CA THR A 183 -6.44 6.34 -3.44
C THR A 183 -5.38 7.14 -2.71
N VAL A 184 -5.62 7.47 -1.45
CA VAL A 184 -4.71 8.26 -0.62
C VAL A 184 -4.35 7.46 0.61
N ILE A 185 -3.05 7.20 0.81
CA ILE A 185 -2.53 6.58 2.03
C ILE A 185 -1.56 7.57 2.68
N LYS A 186 -1.89 8.07 3.86
CA LYS A 186 -1.08 9.09 4.54
C LYS A 186 -1.00 8.85 6.04
N ASN A 187 0.06 9.34 6.66
CA ASN A 187 0.18 9.37 8.11
C ASN A 187 0.40 10.82 8.54
N ALA A 188 -0.67 11.44 9.04
CA ALA A 188 -0.67 12.82 9.52
C ALA A 188 -0.12 12.94 10.95
N GLY A 189 0.39 11.85 11.51
CA GLY A 189 0.95 11.75 12.85
C GLY A 189 2.32 12.36 13.04
N THR A 190 2.89 12.11 14.22
CA THR A 190 4.19 12.64 14.63
C THR A 190 5.35 12.15 13.74
N THR A 191 6.52 12.77 13.95
CA THR A 191 7.75 12.69 13.15
C THR A 191 8.28 11.29 12.80
N PHE A 192 7.74 10.22 13.40
CA PHE A 192 8.25 8.85 13.24
C PHE A 192 7.33 7.90 12.47
N GLY A 193 6.11 8.34 12.14
CA GLY A 193 5.14 7.51 11.43
C GLY A 193 5.44 7.32 9.94
N GLN A 194 5.02 6.18 9.38
CA GLN A 194 5.01 5.91 7.95
C GLN A 194 3.60 5.88 7.36
N ALA A 195 3.45 6.15 6.07
CA ALA A 195 2.15 5.92 5.42
C ALA A 195 1.89 4.41 5.27
N ILE A 196 2.89 3.66 4.76
CA ILE A 196 2.83 2.21 4.66
C ILE A 196 4.07 1.60 5.31
N GLY A 197 3.86 0.66 6.21
CA GLY A 197 4.91 -0.22 6.69
C GLY A 197 4.70 -1.64 6.19
N CYS A 198 5.79 -2.31 5.83
CA CYS A 198 5.76 -3.67 5.31
C CYS A 198 6.86 -4.49 6.01
N TRP A 199 6.48 -5.51 6.77
CA TRP A 199 7.34 -6.34 7.60
C TRP A 199 7.13 -7.82 7.29
N GLN A 200 7.97 -8.39 6.43
CA GLN A 200 7.84 -9.78 5.98
C GLN A 200 6.52 -10.00 5.23
N GLY A 201 6.29 -9.30 4.12
CA GLY A 201 5.05 -9.36 3.36
C GLY A 201 5.21 -8.97 1.90
N GLN A 202 4.08 -8.82 1.22
CA GLN A 202 4.03 -8.39 -0.18
C GLN A 202 3.17 -7.13 -0.33
N LEU A 203 3.71 -6.14 -1.03
CA LEU A 203 3.01 -4.88 -1.31
C LEU A 203 2.96 -4.66 -2.81
N THR A 204 1.76 -4.49 -3.35
CA THR A 204 1.57 -4.01 -4.72
C THR A 204 0.80 -2.71 -4.72
N ILE A 205 1.32 -1.72 -5.41
CA ILE A 205 0.66 -0.42 -5.64
C ILE A 205 0.51 -0.22 -7.14
N SER A 206 -0.71 0.03 -7.61
CA SER A 206 -1.00 0.18 -9.03
C SER A 206 -2.03 1.27 -9.31
N SER A 207 -2.02 1.81 -10.52
CA SER A 207 -3.07 2.70 -11.03
C SER A 207 -3.42 2.27 -12.44
N ASP A 208 -4.66 1.82 -12.64
CA ASP A 208 -5.07 1.09 -13.85
C ASP A 208 -5.48 1.98 -15.04
N ALA A 209 -5.61 3.29 -14.82
CA ALA A 209 -6.02 4.25 -15.84
C ALA A 209 -5.17 5.53 -15.78
N PRO A 210 -5.00 6.29 -16.89
CA PRO A 210 -4.04 7.40 -16.96
C PRO A 210 -4.35 8.52 -15.97
N THR A 211 -5.64 8.68 -15.67
CA THR A 211 -6.18 9.69 -14.75
C THR A 211 -6.20 9.23 -13.30
N ALA A 212 -6.10 7.91 -13.07
CA ALA A 212 -6.11 7.32 -11.73
C ALA A 212 -4.82 7.66 -11.00
N LYS A 213 -4.93 7.89 -9.68
CA LYS A 213 -3.79 8.28 -8.86
C LYS A 213 -3.77 7.50 -7.57
N VAL A 214 -2.62 6.94 -7.24
CA VAL A 214 -2.32 6.53 -5.86
C VAL A 214 -1.37 7.55 -5.26
N ILE A 215 -1.77 8.17 -4.16
CA ILE A 215 -1.00 9.17 -3.44
C ILE A 215 -0.54 8.57 -2.11
N ILE A 216 0.78 8.54 -1.90
CA ILE A 216 1.41 8.12 -0.66
C ILE A 216 2.01 9.34 0.04
N GLY A 217 1.63 9.55 1.30
CA GLY A 217 2.04 10.69 2.11
C GLY A 217 1.02 11.84 2.14
N PRO A 218 1.23 12.86 2.99
CA PRO A 218 2.42 13.08 3.82
C PRO A 218 2.59 12.03 4.95
N SER A 219 3.81 11.92 5.44
CA SER A 219 4.22 11.05 6.55
C SER A 219 5.41 11.67 7.27
N GLY A 220 5.53 11.45 8.59
CA GLY A 220 6.64 11.99 9.39
C GLY A 220 8.01 11.42 8.98
N ARG A 221 8.15 10.08 8.96
CA ARG A 221 9.42 9.41 8.66
C ARG A 221 9.49 8.90 7.23
N ALA A 222 8.54 8.05 6.83
CA ALA A 222 8.63 7.36 5.55
C ALA A 222 7.29 7.25 4.81
N GLY A 223 7.28 7.45 3.49
CA GLY A 223 6.12 7.08 2.68
C GLY A 223 5.90 5.56 2.76
N ILE A 224 6.93 4.80 2.38
CA ILE A 224 6.99 3.34 2.56
C ILE A 224 8.24 2.98 3.37
N SER A 225 8.08 2.16 4.41
CA SER A 225 9.18 1.55 5.17
C SER A 225 9.07 0.03 5.09
N ALA A 226 10.00 -0.62 4.39
CA ALA A 226 10.04 -2.06 4.20
C ALA A 226 11.14 -2.76 5.03
N ARG A 227 10.83 -3.99 5.49
CA ARG A 227 11.73 -4.91 6.18
C ARG A 227 11.34 -6.37 5.89
N GLY A 228 12.11 -7.09 5.09
CA GLY A 228 11.75 -8.40 4.57
C GLY A 228 10.59 -8.38 3.57
N CYS A 229 10.35 -7.27 2.87
CA CYS A 229 9.23 -7.13 1.94
C CYS A 229 9.60 -7.22 0.46
N GLN A 230 8.68 -7.80 -0.30
CA GLN A 230 8.69 -7.78 -1.76
C GLN A 230 7.65 -6.77 -2.23
N SER A 231 8.09 -5.74 -2.95
CA SER A 231 7.21 -4.64 -3.35
C SER A 231 7.24 -4.38 -4.85
N ARG A 232 6.05 -4.16 -5.40
CA ARG A 232 5.86 -3.76 -6.79
C ARG A 232 5.05 -2.47 -6.81
N ILE A 233 5.65 -1.38 -7.29
CA ILE A 233 5.05 -0.04 -7.21
C ILE A 233 4.98 0.54 -8.61
N GLY A 234 3.82 1.06 -8.96
CA GLY A 234 3.62 1.74 -10.24
C GLY A 234 2.50 1.14 -11.06
N GLY A 235 2.13 1.83 -12.13
CA GLY A 235 1.19 1.27 -13.08
C GLY A 235 1.89 0.40 -14.12
N PHE A 236 1.34 -0.79 -14.32
CA PHE A 236 1.84 -1.79 -15.25
C PHE A 236 1.03 -1.75 -16.54
N GLY A 237 1.58 -1.15 -17.59
CA GLY A 237 0.98 -1.12 -18.93
C GLY A 237 0.92 0.27 -19.55
N SER A 238 0.65 0.32 -20.86
CA SER A 238 0.42 1.57 -21.59
C SER A 238 -0.88 2.23 -21.11
N GLY A 239 -0.81 3.49 -20.67
CA GLY A 239 -1.97 4.20 -20.13
C GLY A 239 -2.21 3.99 -18.63
N SER A 240 -1.21 3.50 -17.91
CA SER A 240 -1.26 3.49 -16.46
C SER A 240 -1.25 4.88 -15.83
N GLY A 241 -1.91 5.00 -14.68
CA GLY A 241 -1.92 6.23 -13.88
C GLY A 241 -0.61 6.51 -13.16
N VAL A 242 -0.58 7.55 -12.34
CA VAL A 242 0.63 7.96 -11.64
C VAL A 242 0.55 7.62 -10.16
N THR A 243 1.52 6.83 -9.68
CA THR A 243 1.80 6.76 -8.24
C THR A 243 2.65 7.97 -7.84
N ARG A 244 2.18 8.71 -6.84
CA ARG A 244 2.82 9.93 -6.35
C ARG A 244 3.16 9.82 -4.88
N PHE A 245 4.41 10.05 -4.54
CA PHE A 245 4.83 10.31 -3.17
C PHE A 245 4.80 11.81 -2.94
N THR A 246 4.18 12.26 -1.84
CA THR A 246 4.04 13.68 -1.52
C THR A 246 4.38 13.95 -0.05
N GLY A 247 4.93 15.14 0.21
CA GLY A 247 5.08 15.70 1.55
C GLY A 247 6.46 15.54 2.18
N ALA A 248 6.62 16.17 3.35
CA ALA A 248 7.88 16.41 4.06
C ALA A 248 8.53 15.17 4.71
N ALA A 249 8.27 13.97 4.20
CA ALA A 249 8.88 12.76 4.75
C ALA A 249 10.42 12.84 4.68
N ASP A 250 11.07 12.33 5.72
CA ASP A 250 12.52 12.12 5.71
C ASP A 250 12.93 11.18 4.57
N VAL A 251 12.11 10.18 4.26
CA VAL A 251 12.35 9.27 3.14
C VAL A 251 11.04 8.97 2.39
N ALA A 252 10.98 9.07 1.07
CA ALA A 252 9.75 8.64 0.39
C ALA A 252 9.61 7.10 0.41
N ILE A 253 10.69 6.38 0.08
CA ILE A 253 10.74 4.91 0.13
C ILE A 253 12.05 4.47 0.82
N GLU A 254 11.94 3.70 1.90
CA GLU A 254 13.05 3.07 2.60
C GLU A 254 12.96 1.54 2.52
N THR A 255 14.05 0.90 2.10
CA THR A 255 14.18 -0.56 2.06
C THR A 255 15.42 -1.02 2.83
N LYS A 256 15.33 -2.21 3.44
CA LYS A 256 16.35 -2.84 4.30
C LYS A 256 16.73 -4.24 3.79
N SER A 257 17.61 -4.90 4.54
CA SER A 257 18.12 -6.24 4.21
C SER A 257 16.99 -7.23 3.94
N GLY A 258 17.10 -7.95 2.81
CA GLY A 258 16.10 -8.93 2.37
C GLY A 258 14.96 -8.35 1.53
N ASP A 259 14.92 -7.03 1.34
CA ASP A 259 13.90 -6.38 0.51
C ASP A 259 14.24 -6.41 -0.98
N SER A 260 13.19 -6.50 -1.80
CA SER A 260 13.27 -6.29 -3.25
C SER A 260 12.13 -5.39 -3.71
N PHE A 261 12.47 -4.33 -4.42
CA PHE A 261 11.52 -3.35 -4.94
C PHE A 261 11.61 -3.28 -6.46
N TYR A 262 10.47 -3.32 -7.12
CA TYR A 262 10.33 -2.99 -8.53
C TYR A 262 9.42 -1.77 -8.65
N ILE A 263 9.99 -0.64 -9.08
CA ILE A 263 9.30 0.65 -9.17
C ILE A 263 9.23 1.05 -10.63
N ILE A 264 8.01 1.17 -11.17
CA ILE A 264 7.75 1.58 -12.55
C ILE A 264 6.82 2.80 -12.60
N ASN A 265 6.88 3.64 -13.63
CA ASN A 265 5.87 4.69 -13.89
C ASN A 265 5.49 5.55 -12.68
N THR A 266 6.48 5.87 -11.85
CA THR A 266 6.27 6.47 -10.54
C THR A 266 6.90 7.85 -10.48
N THR A 267 6.19 8.80 -9.87
CA THR A 267 6.73 10.11 -9.53
C THR A 267 6.98 10.19 -8.02
N ILE A 268 8.22 10.41 -7.63
CA ILE A 268 8.62 10.66 -6.24
C ILE A 268 8.95 12.14 -6.12
N ALA A 269 8.14 12.91 -5.39
CA ALA A 269 8.29 14.36 -5.34
C ALA A 269 8.13 14.97 -3.94
N GLY A 270 8.84 16.07 -3.71
CA GLY A 270 8.60 16.95 -2.55
C GLY A 270 9.04 16.41 -1.19
N ASN A 271 9.78 15.29 -1.16
CA ASN A 271 10.35 14.74 0.07
C ASN A 271 11.45 15.64 0.63
N ALA A 272 11.51 15.79 1.95
CA ALA A 272 12.46 16.67 2.64
C ALA A 272 13.86 16.06 2.72
N GLY A 273 13.95 14.75 2.95
CA GLY A 273 15.24 14.05 3.08
C GLY A 273 15.66 13.32 1.81
N THR A 274 15.31 12.04 1.64
CA THR A 274 15.77 11.17 0.53
C THR A 274 14.59 10.60 -0.25
N ALA A 275 14.62 10.62 -1.59
CA ALA A 275 13.51 10.04 -2.36
C ALA A 275 13.50 8.51 -2.23
N LEU A 276 14.61 7.84 -2.51
CA LEU A 276 14.73 6.39 -2.32
C LEU A 276 16.02 6.05 -1.57
N ARG A 277 15.87 5.35 -0.44
CA ARG A 277 16.98 4.78 0.33
C ARG A 277 16.89 3.26 0.33
N VAL A 278 17.97 2.60 -0.10
CA VAL A 278 18.12 1.14 -0.07
C VAL A 278 19.29 0.77 0.83
N THR A 279 19.07 -0.09 1.81
CA THR A 279 20.11 -0.55 2.75
C THR A 279 20.18 -2.08 2.75
N ALA A 280 21.28 -2.67 2.26
CA ALA A 280 21.43 -4.13 2.12
C ALA A 280 20.30 -4.85 1.33
N GLY A 281 19.54 -4.11 0.52
CA GLY A 281 18.45 -4.61 -0.32
C GLY A 281 18.67 -4.31 -1.81
N VAL A 282 17.65 -4.56 -2.61
CA VAL A 282 17.66 -4.27 -4.05
C VAL A 282 16.46 -3.42 -4.47
N ALA A 283 16.70 -2.42 -5.31
CA ALA A 283 15.63 -1.71 -6.01
C ALA A 283 15.90 -1.65 -7.51
N GLU A 284 14.85 -1.88 -8.30
CA GLU A 284 14.84 -1.75 -9.75
C GLU A 284 13.87 -0.63 -10.12
N LEU A 285 14.35 0.31 -10.94
CA LEU A 285 13.65 1.52 -11.33
C LEU A 285 13.42 1.54 -12.84
N ASP A 286 12.21 1.78 -13.28
CA ASP A 286 11.84 1.91 -14.69
C ASP A 286 10.84 3.06 -14.89
N GLN A 287 11.02 3.92 -15.89
CA GLN A 287 10.15 5.10 -16.10
C GLN A 287 9.89 5.94 -14.82
N VAL A 288 10.91 6.13 -13.97
CA VAL A 288 10.76 6.82 -12.68
C VAL A 288 11.20 8.28 -12.78
N THR A 289 10.35 9.19 -12.29
CA THR A 289 10.71 10.61 -12.12
C THR A 289 10.91 10.91 -10.64
N ILE A 290 12.09 11.41 -10.28
CA ILE A 290 12.45 11.84 -8.93
C ILE A 290 12.67 13.35 -8.93
N ALA A 291 11.87 14.06 -8.15
CA ALA A 291 11.93 15.50 -7.92
C ALA A 291 12.01 15.76 -6.40
N SER A 292 13.16 15.45 -5.82
CA SER A 292 13.40 15.53 -4.38
C SER A 292 13.95 16.91 -3.98
N ASN A 293 13.52 17.44 -2.83
CA ASN A 293 14.10 18.65 -2.24
C ASN A 293 15.42 18.35 -1.52
N GLY A 294 15.63 17.10 -1.09
CA GLY A 294 16.89 16.59 -0.55
C GLY A 294 17.57 15.60 -1.50
N LYS A 295 18.13 14.50 -0.99
CA LYS A 295 18.83 13.49 -1.79
C LYS A 295 17.87 12.75 -2.75
N GLY A 296 18.34 12.45 -3.97
CA GLY A 296 17.61 11.60 -4.92
C GLY A 296 17.66 10.13 -4.50
N LEU A 297 18.76 9.46 -4.83
CA LEU A 297 18.97 8.04 -4.58
C LEU A 297 20.10 7.79 -3.58
N GLU A 298 19.86 6.91 -2.60
CA GLU A 298 20.85 6.50 -1.61
C GLU A 298 20.94 4.96 -1.53
N ALA A 299 22.13 4.42 -1.80
CA ALA A 299 22.46 3.00 -1.65
C ALA A 299 23.49 2.80 -0.51
N ASN A 300 23.16 1.96 0.47
CA ASN A 300 23.98 1.72 1.66
C ASN A 300 24.18 0.22 1.96
N ARG A 301 25.29 -0.16 2.60
CA ARG A 301 25.57 -1.53 3.10
C ARG A 301 25.38 -2.59 2.01
N ASP A 302 26.17 -2.51 0.95
CA ASP A 302 26.09 -3.41 -0.22
C ASP A 302 24.72 -3.43 -0.94
N ALA A 303 23.84 -2.47 -0.65
CA ALA A 303 22.60 -2.28 -1.40
C ALA A 303 22.88 -2.05 -2.88
N THR A 304 21.94 -2.47 -3.72
CA THR A 304 22.01 -2.20 -5.15
C THR A 304 20.75 -1.54 -5.68
N ILE A 305 20.91 -0.46 -6.44
CA ILE A 305 19.85 0.18 -7.20
C ILE A 305 20.16 0.03 -8.69
N TYR A 306 19.20 -0.48 -9.46
CA TYR A 306 19.29 -0.63 -10.91
C TYR A 306 18.28 0.26 -11.60
N PHE A 307 18.69 0.90 -12.68
CA PHE A 307 17.76 1.39 -13.69
C PHE A 307 17.49 0.26 -14.68
N ASN A 308 16.28 -0.30 -14.65
CA ASN A 308 15.83 -1.40 -15.50
C ASN A 308 15.30 -0.86 -16.85
N ARG A 309 15.24 -1.77 -17.83
CA ARG A 309 15.49 -1.57 -19.26
C ARG A 309 14.25 -1.73 -20.14
N ILE A 310 13.04 -1.70 -19.58
CA ILE A 310 11.89 -2.26 -20.31
C ILE A 310 11.35 -1.26 -21.33
N GLU A 311 11.24 0.03 -21.03
CA GLU A 311 10.90 1.09 -22.00
C GLU A 311 10.95 2.45 -21.28
N GLY A 312 11.61 3.50 -21.79
CA GLY A 312 11.42 4.88 -21.28
C GLY A 312 12.57 5.53 -20.50
N SER A 313 12.31 6.70 -19.92
CA SER A 313 13.33 7.59 -19.34
C SER A 313 13.16 7.74 -17.83
N SER A 314 14.28 7.70 -17.10
CA SER A 314 14.31 8.07 -15.68
C SER A 314 14.96 9.44 -15.49
N VAL A 315 14.39 10.24 -14.59
CA VAL A 315 14.89 11.59 -14.28
C VAL A 315 15.16 11.68 -12.80
N VAL A 316 16.37 12.09 -12.40
CA VAL A 316 16.73 12.30 -10.99
C VAL A 316 17.15 13.74 -10.75
N ASN A 317 16.28 14.48 -10.06
CA ASN A 317 16.48 15.85 -9.64
C ASN A 317 16.54 15.94 -8.11
N GLY A 318 17.57 16.61 -7.60
CA GLY A 318 17.79 16.91 -6.19
C GLY A 318 19.20 17.49 -5.96
N PRO A 319 19.46 18.21 -4.85
CA PRO A 319 20.77 18.78 -4.55
C PRO A 319 21.91 17.73 -4.59
N THR A 320 21.64 16.54 -4.08
CA THR A 320 22.53 15.37 -4.19
C THR A 320 21.79 14.24 -4.89
N LYS A 321 22.12 14.00 -6.17
CA LYS A 321 21.39 13.04 -7.01
C LYS A 321 21.63 11.58 -6.60
N TYR A 322 22.90 11.22 -6.35
CA TYR A 322 23.33 9.85 -6.08
C TYR A 322 24.25 9.81 -4.86
N SER A 323 24.00 8.89 -3.93
CA SER A 323 24.82 8.69 -2.73
C SER A 323 25.04 7.21 -2.48
N CYS A 324 26.30 6.79 -2.37
CA CYS A 324 26.67 5.39 -2.12
C CYS A 324 27.57 5.32 -0.90
N TYR A 325 27.24 4.41 0.02
CA TYR A 325 27.99 4.21 1.25
C TYR A 325 28.18 2.71 1.53
N GLN A 326 29.26 2.36 2.23
CA GLN A 326 29.48 1.01 2.77
C GLN A 326 29.27 -0.10 1.72
N GLY A 327 29.88 0.04 0.54
CA GLY A 327 29.78 -0.95 -0.54
C GLY A 327 28.50 -0.87 -1.40
N GLY A 328 27.57 0.04 -1.09
CA GLY A 328 26.37 0.29 -1.90
C GLY A 328 26.68 0.78 -3.32
N LYS A 329 25.83 0.43 -4.29
CA LYS A 329 26.07 0.68 -5.72
C LYS A 329 24.79 1.09 -6.44
N ILE A 330 24.94 1.98 -7.42
CA ILE A 330 23.87 2.36 -8.34
C ILE A 330 24.35 2.08 -9.77
N PHE A 331 23.56 1.34 -10.53
CA PHE A 331 23.89 0.92 -11.89
C PHE A 331 22.85 1.37 -12.89
N ALA A 332 23.35 1.85 -14.03
CA ALA A 332 22.58 2.11 -15.22
C ALA A 332 23.19 1.30 -16.37
N GLU A 333 22.47 0.31 -16.90
CA GLU A 333 23.02 -0.56 -17.95
C GLU A 333 22.66 -0.08 -19.37
N ALA A 334 21.50 0.54 -19.55
CA ALA A 334 21.03 1.14 -20.81
C ALA A 334 19.83 2.10 -20.55
N GLY A 335 19.42 2.89 -21.55
CA GLY A 335 18.28 3.81 -21.48
C GLY A 335 18.68 5.29 -21.40
N THR A 336 17.72 6.19 -21.17
CA THR A 336 18.01 7.62 -20.97
C THR A 336 17.90 7.99 -19.51
N ILE A 337 19.02 8.43 -18.93
CA ILE A 337 19.04 9.02 -17.59
C ILE A 337 19.34 10.49 -17.73
N PHE A 338 18.28 11.29 -17.72
CA PHE A 338 18.43 12.73 -17.68
C PHE A 338 19.08 13.13 -16.36
N ASN A 339 20.05 14.05 -16.43
CA ASN A 339 20.78 14.55 -15.28
C ASN A 339 21.71 13.52 -14.57
N GLY A 340 21.94 12.35 -15.17
CA GLY A 340 22.87 11.34 -14.67
C GLY A 340 24.28 11.48 -15.24
N VAL A 341 25.16 12.23 -14.57
CA VAL A 341 26.61 12.16 -14.87
C VAL A 341 27.19 11.00 -14.08
N ALA A 342 28.08 10.20 -14.70
CA ALA A 342 28.77 9.13 -14.00
C ALA A 342 29.49 9.68 -12.76
N THR A 343 29.39 8.95 -11.64
CA THR A 343 30.07 9.31 -10.39
C THR A 343 30.75 8.08 -9.81
N ASN A 344 31.51 8.24 -8.73
CA ASN A 344 32.02 7.09 -7.96
C ASN A 344 30.89 6.17 -7.43
N CYS A 345 29.65 6.67 -7.41
CA CYS A 345 28.46 5.96 -6.96
C CYS A 345 27.62 5.38 -8.12
N LEU A 346 27.38 6.19 -9.16
CA LEU A 346 26.61 5.80 -10.35
C LEU A 346 27.54 5.27 -11.43
N LYS A 347 27.45 3.96 -11.69
CA LYS A 347 28.12 3.30 -12.82
C LYS A 347 27.20 3.25 -14.03
N ILE A 348 27.71 3.67 -15.18
CA ILE A 348 26.94 3.81 -16.41
C ILE A 348 27.55 2.90 -17.47
N GLY A 349 26.73 1.99 -18.02
CA GLY A 349 27.08 1.10 -19.11
C GLY A 349 27.08 1.81 -20.46
N GLY A 350 27.82 1.27 -21.44
CA GLY A 350 28.01 1.90 -22.74
C GLY A 350 26.76 2.06 -23.63
N GLY A 351 25.59 1.62 -23.17
CA GLY A 351 24.29 1.75 -23.87
C GLY A 351 23.35 2.81 -23.29
N VAL A 352 23.84 3.70 -22.42
CA VAL A 352 23.04 4.78 -21.81
C VAL A 352 23.25 6.09 -22.56
N THR A 353 22.15 6.78 -22.88
CA THR A 353 22.15 8.15 -23.41
C THR A 353 21.92 9.15 -22.27
N HIS A 354 22.66 10.27 -22.27
CA HIS A 354 22.60 11.33 -21.26
C HIS A 354 22.00 12.62 -21.80
#